data_AF-A0A1R1X2X3-F1
#
_entry.id   AF-A0A1R1X2X3-F1
#
_cell.length_a   1.000
_cell.length_b   1.000
_cell.length_c   1.000
_cell.angle_alpha   90.00
_cell.angle_beta   90.00
_cell.angle_gamma   90.00
#
_symmetry.space_group_name_H-M   'P 1'
#
loop_
_entity.id
_entity.type
_entity.pdbx_description
1 polymer ?
#
loop_
_entity_poly.entity_id
_entity_poly.type
_entity_poly.pdbx_seq_one_letter_code
_entity_poly.pdbx_strand_id
1 'polypeptide(L)' 'MTHSNSNPKHSGIMSRIASAGIYCNRCSENVAYNYGTVDQVMSAWINSPSHYNNIVGDYKYFGFAKVGKYWAQVFNV' A
#
# COMPACT_ATOMS: atom_id res chain seq x y z
N MET A 1 -4.48 -0.13 -10.14
CA MET A 1 -3.11 0.03 -9.64
C MET A 1 -2.47 -1.33 -9.52
N THR A 2 -1.53 -1.63 -10.41
CA THR A 2 -0.33 -2.37 -10.01
C THR A 2 0.55 -1.35 -9.26
N HIS A 3 1.66 -1.73 -8.61
CA HIS A 3 2.51 -0.79 -7.85
C HIS A 3 2.98 0.46 -8.64
N SER A 4 2.75 0.44 -9.96
CA SER A 4 2.85 1.57 -10.89
C SER A 4 1.52 2.35 -10.97
N ASN A 5 1.57 3.65 -10.67
CA ASN A 5 0.49 4.57 -11.01
C ASN A 5 0.55 4.88 -12.51
N SER A 6 -0.61 4.98 -13.19
CA SER A 6 -0.70 5.41 -14.59
C SER A 6 -0.40 6.89 -14.79
N ASN A 7 -0.31 7.67 -13.70
CA ASN A 7 0.21 9.03 -13.72
C ASN A 7 1.76 9.01 -13.69
N PRO A 8 2.45 9.41 -14.78
CA PRO A 8 3.91 9.36 -14.86
C PRO A 8 4.61 10.30 -13.86
N LYS A 9 3.91 11.29 -13.29
CA LYS A 9 4.46 12.14 -12.20
C LYS A 9 4.52 11.41 -10.85
N HIS A 10 3.76 10.34 -10.67
CA HIS A 10 3.63 9.57 -9.43
C HIS A 10 3.83 8.07 -9.63
N SER A 11 4.76 7.70 -10.51
CA SER A 11 4.99 6.34 -11.03
C SER A 11 5.50 5.31 -9.99
N GLY A 12 5.48 5.63 -8.70
CA GLY A 12 5.82 4.70 -7.62
C GLY A 12 5.43 5.25 -6.25
N ILE A 13 5.48 4.39 -5.23
CA ILE A 13 5.15 4.74 -3.84
C ILE A 13 5.94 5.97 -3.35
N MET A 14 7.23 6.07 -3.68
CA MET A 14 8.08 7.18 -3.21
C MET A 14 7.60 8.55 -3.69
N SER A 15 7.21 8.69 -4.97
CA SER A 15 6.69 9.96 -5.49
C SER A 15 5.32 10.31 -4.89
N ARG A 16 4.47 9.31 -4.62
CA ARG A 16 3.19 9.53 -3.95
C ARG A 16 3.37 10.02 -2.51
N ILE A 17 4.27 9.38 -1.76
CA ILE A 17 4.58 9.79 -0.39
C ILE A 17 5.21 11.19 -0.37
N ALA A 18 6.16 11.47 -1.26
CA ALA A 18 6.76 12.80 -1.41
C ALA A 18 5.72 13.89 -1.73
N SER A 19 4.73 13.60 -2.59
CA SER A 19 3.67 14.55 -2.93
C SER A 19 2.74 14.89 -1.74
N ALA A 20 2.68 14.02 -0.74
CA ALA A 20 1.98 14.26 0.52
C ALA A 20 2.83 15.04 1.54
N GLY A 21 4.04 15.48 1.16
CA GLY A 21 4.98 16.17 2.05
C GLY A 21 5.72 15.24 3.02
N ILE A 22 5.66 13.92 2.79
CA ILE A 22 6.28 12.91 3.66
C ILE A 22 7.56 12.40 2.97
N TYR A 23 8.63 12.18 3.73
CA TYR A 23 9.83 11.53 3.21
C TYR A 23 9.76 10.02 3.48
N CYS A 24 9.86 9.22 2.42
CA CYS A 24 9.99 7.77 2.55
C CYS A 24 11.45 7.41 2.82
N ASN A 25 11.82 7.21 4.09
CA ASN A 25 13.10 6.59 4.45
C ASN A 25 12.99 5.06 4.41
N ARG A 26 11.88 4.52 4.90
CA ARG A 26 11.51 3.12 4.76
C ARG A 26 9.99 3.04 4.62
N CYS A 27 9.53 2.74 3.41
CA CYS A 27 8.11 2.62 3.11
C CYS A 27 7.81 1.34 2.33
N SER A 28 6.59 0.84 2.51
CA SER A 28 6.08 -0.33 1.79
C SER A 28 4.64 -0.13 1.36
N GLU A 29 4.24 -0.85 0.32
CA GLU A 29 2.88 -0.84 -0.20
C GLU A 29 2.34 -2.25 -0.38
N ASN A 30 1.09 -2.44 0.02
CA ASN A 30 0.27 -3.56 -0.44
C ASN A 30 -0.84 -3.03 -1.34
N VAL A 31 -1.10 -3.69 -2.47
CA VAL A 31 -2.23 -3.38 -3.35
C VAL A 31 -3.01 -4.65 -3.62
N ALA A 32 -4.33 -4.54 -3.66
CA ALA A 32 -5.21 -5.63 -4.01
C ALA A 32 -6.39 -5.14 -4.85
N TYR A 33 -6.98 -6.04 -5.64
CA TYR A 33 -8.08 -5.74 -6.55
C TYR A 33 -9.22 -6.74 -6.37
N ASN A 34 -10.46 -6.24 -6.42
CA ASN A 34 -11.69 -7.02 -6.50
C ASN A 34 -12.03 -7.85 -5.25
N TYR A 35 -11.57 -7.44 -4.06
CA TYR A 35 -12.06 -7.96 -2.79
C TYR A 35 -13.26 -7.15 -2.29
N GLY A 36 -14.27 -7.84 -1.75
CA GLY A 36 -15.54 -7.22 -1.34
C GLY A 36 -15.50 -6.61 0.05
N THR A 37 -14.74 -7.20 0.96
CA THR A 37 -14.66 -6.79 2.37
C THR A 37 -13.22 -6.57 2.82
N VAL A 38 -13.06 -5.86 3.95
CA VAL A 38 -11.77 -5.67 4.62
C VAL A 38 -11.19 -7.03 5.03
N ASP A 39 -11.99 -7.91 5.61
CA ASP A 39 -11.53 -9.25 6.04
C ASP A 39 -10.97 -10.05 4.86
N GLN A 40 -11.66 -10.05 3.72
CA GLN A 40 -11.22 -10.76 2.54
C GLN A 40 -9.86 -10.25 2.03
N VAL A 41 -9.67 -8.93 1.95
CA VAL A 41 -8.42 -8.35 1.47
C VAL A 41 -7.28 -8.53 2.48
N MET A 42 -7.58 -8.42 3.78
CA MET A 42 -6.60 -8.64 4.84
C MET A 42 -6.14 -10.10 4.87
N SER A 43 -7.06 -11.07 4.78
CA SER A 43 -6.71 -12.49 4.67
C SER A 43 -5.84 -12.77 3.45
N ALA A 44 -6.15 -12.14 2.30
CA ALA A 44 -5.34 -12.29 1.09
C ALA A 44 -3.90 -11.77 1.27
N TRP A 45 -3.71 -10.61 1.90
CA TRP A 45 -2.38 -10.07 2.18
C TRP A 45 -1.64 -10.87 3.25
N ILE A 46 -2.31 -11.32 4.31
CA ILE A 46 -1.70 -12.14 5.37
C ILE A 46 -1.21 -13.48 4.81
N ASN A 47 -1.96 -14.09 3.90
CA ASN A 47 -1.58 -15.35 3.26
C ASN A 47 -0.49 -15.22 2.18
N SER A 48 -0.01 -14.00 1.91
CA SER A 48 1.06 -13.74 0.96
C SER A 48 2.32 -13.26 1.70
N PRO A 49 3.41 -14.05 1.73
CA PRO A 49 4.58 -13.72 2.55
C PRO A 49 5.15 -12.31 2.33
N SER A 50 5.20 -11.84 1.08
CA SER A 50 5.67 -10.49 0.76
C SER A 50 4.77 -9.40 1.34
N HIS A 51 3.45 -9.54 1.17
CA HIS A 51 2.49 -8.56 1.70
C HIS A 51 2.39 -8.60 3.23
N TYR A 52 2.47 -9.80 3.80
CA TYR A 52 2.50 -10.00 5.24
C TYR A 52 3.73 -9.34 5.88
N ASN A 53 4.92 -9.48 5.27
CA ASN A 53 6.15 -8.83 5.75
C ASN A 53 6.03 -7.30 5.78
N ASN A 54 5.26 -6.70 4.87
CA ASN A 54 4.95 -5.27 4.93
C ASN A 54 4.02 -4.93 6.11
N ILE A 55 3.02 -5.78 6.40
CA ILE A 55 2.05 -5.56 7.50
C ILE A 55 2.73 -5.64 8.87
N VAL A 56 3.62 -6.62 9.08
CA VAL A 56 4.31 -6.83 10.37
C VAL A 56 5.66 -6.10 10.46
N GLY A 57 6.00 -5.28 9.46
CA GLY A 57 7.24 -4.53 9.47
C GLY A 57 7.25 -3.43 10.54
N ASP A 58 8.45 -3.08 10.98
CA ASP A 58 8.68 -1.99 11.94
C ASP A 58 8.46 -0.62 11.27
N TYR A 59 7.21 -0.15 11.29
CA TYR A 59 6.76 1.13 10.76
C TYR A 59 6.06 1.94 11.84
N LYS A 60 6.12 3.26 11.73
CA LYS A 60 5.49 4.20 12.67
C LYS A 60 4.12 4.69 12.20
N TYR A 61 3.94 4.77 10.89
CA TYR A 61 2.75 5.31 10.24
C TYR A 61 2.16 4.29 9.29
N PHE A 62 0.83 4.30 9.23
CA PHE A 62 0.03 3.42 8.40
C PHE A 62 -1.11 4.22 7.76
N GLY A 63 -1.36 3.96 6.48
CA GLY A 63 -2.53 4.46 5.75
C GLY A 63 -3.22 3.34 4.99
N PHE A 64 -4.55 3.36 4.97
CA PHE A 64 -5.37 2.40 4.26
C PHE A 64 -6.46 3.11 3.46
N ALA A 65 -6.67 2.68 2.22
CA ALA A 65 -7.69 3.26 1.37
C ALA A 65 -8.31 2.22 0.44
N LYS A 66 -9.58 2.45 0.10
CA LYS A 66 -10.31 1.76 -0.96
C LYS A 66 -10.83 2.78 -1.96
N VAL A 67 -10.53 2.59 -3.24
CA VAL A 67 -11.09 3.38 -4.34
C VAL A 67 -11.65 2.45 -5.40
N GLY A 68 -12.98 2.45 -5.56
CA GLY A 68 -13.68 1.50 -6.42
C GLY A 68 -13.44 0.06 -5.98
N LYS A 69 -12.76 -0.71 -6.83
CA LYS A 69 -12.38 -2.12 -6.59
C LYS A 69 -10.94 -2.30 -6.10
N TYR A 70 -10.18 -1.22 -5.96
CA TYR A 70 -8.79 -1.27 -5.52
C TYR A 70 -8.68 -0.97 -4.03
N TRP A 71 -7.81 -1.71 -3.37
CA TRP A 71 -7.40 -1.54 -1.98
C TRP A 71 -5.91 -1.25 -1.95
N ALA A 72 -5.49 -0.34 -1.07
CA ALA A 72 -4.09 -0.01 -0.87
C ALA A 72 -3.77 0.17 0.63
N GLN A 73 -2.62 -0.33 1.04
CA GLN A 73 -1.97 0.00 2.31
C GLN A 73 -0.63 0.66 2.02
N VAL A 74 -0.31 1.71 2.77
CA VAL A 74 1.00 2.37 2.73
C VAL A 74 1.55 2.43 4.15
N PHE A 75 2.80 2.01 4.31
CA PHE A 75 3.51 2.01 5.58
C PHE A 75 4.71 2.94 5.48
N ASN A 76 5.04 3.66 6.56
CA ASN A 76 6.22 4.53 6.64
C ASN A 76 6.77 4.57 8.07
N VAL A 77 8.08 4.82 8.22
CA VAL A 77 8.72 5.14 9.51
C VAL A 77 8.54 6.61 9.91
#